data_AF-A0A447KQT9-F1
#
_entry.id   AF-A0A447KQT9-F1
#
_cell.length_a   1.000
_cell.length_b   1.000
_cell.length_c   1.000
_cell.angle_alpha   90.00
_cell.angle_beta   90.00
_cell.angle_gamma   90.00
#
_symmetry.space_group_name_H-M   'P 1'
#
loop_
_entity.id
_entity.type
_entity.pdbx_description
1 polymer ?
#
loop_
_entity_poly.entity_id
_entity_poly.type
_entity_poly.pdbx_seq_one_letter_code
_entity_poly.pdbx_strand_id
1 'polypeptide(L)'
;MPAGTITLTNNSAVVAGAGTAFDNELKAGDMIVSVVGGVTYTLPVKSVDSATKATLIKAYDGPTQAGAAWSAVPRETLNAITAQLAAETAKALRGMNYDKQNWQQIFSAPGEATIRLPDGSEFTGPTWNSFTTALNLKAEQKTVDDLSAEVDKKADADSVVKRGDYGLGLSSGGENILNKQSGYVAG
;
A
#
# COMPACT_ATOMS: atom_id res chain seq x y z
N MET A 1 -36.67 -3.33 -17.16
CA MET A 1 -37.12 -2.31 -18.12
C MET A 1 -38.56 -1.98 -17.78
N PRO A 2 -38.94 -0.68 -17.76
CA PRO A 2 -40.33 -0.32 -17.53
C PRO A 2 -41.24 -0.92 -18.60
N ALA A 3 -42.50 -1.12 -18.24
CA ALA A 3 -43.47 -1.71 -19.16
C ALA A 3 -43.92 -0.69 -20.22
N GLY A 4 -44.40 -1.20 -21.36
CA GLY A 4 -44.97 -0.37 -22.41
C GLY A 4 -43.95 0.36 -23.29
N THR A 5 -44.46 1.30 -24.08
CA THR A 5 -43.68 2.07 -25.05
C THR A 5 -44.07 3.54 -25.01
N ILE A 6 -43.23 4.40 -25.58
CA ILE A 6 -43.51 5.83 -25.67
C ILE A 6 -43.62 6.30 -27.11
N THR A 7 -44.39 7.36 -27.30
CA THR A 7 -44.45 8.15 -28.51
C THR A 7 -43.83 9.50 -28.22
N LEU A 8 -42.78 9.81 -28.98
CA LEU A 8 -42.10 11.09 -28.99
C LEU A 8 -42.49 11.81 -30.28
N THR A 9 -42.95 13.05 -30.16
CA THR A 9 -43.35 13.87 -31.31
C THR A 9 -42.41 15.04 -31.44
N ASN A 10 -41.87 15.25 -32.65
CA ASN A 10 -40.96 16.35 -32.92
C ASN A 10 -41.61 17.69 -32.53
N ASN A 11 -40.81 18.53 -31.86
CA ASN A 11 -41.21 19.83 -31.35
C ASN A 11 -42.37 19.80 -30.32
N SER A 12 -42.55 18.68 -29.61
CA SER A 12 -43.49 18.55 -28.51
C SER A 12 -42.77 18.27 -27.19
N ALA A 13 -43.25 18.88 -26.11
CA ALA A 13 -42.81 18.54 -24.76
C ALA A 13 -43.61 17.37 -24.16
N VAL A 14 -44.66 16.89 -24.83
CA VAL A 14 -45.50 15.81 -24.33
C VAL A 14 -44.95 14.47 -24.78
N VAL A 15 -44.75 13.56 -23.83
CA VAL A 15 -44.48 12.15 -24.05
C VAL A 15 -45.77 11.37 -23.80
N ALA A 16 -46.24 10.66 -24.82
CA ALA A 16 -47.40 9.79 -24.71
C ALA A 16 -46.96 8.34 -24.52
N GLY A 17 -47.45 7.69 -23.48
CA GLY A 17 -47.18 6.29 -23.19
C GLY A 17 -48.29 5.35 -23.66
N ALA A 18 -47.92 4.15 -24.05
CA ALA A 18 -48.83 3.04 -24.34
C ALA A 18 -48.44 1.84 -23.48
N GLY A 19 -49.32 1.45 -22.55
CA GLY A 19 -49.05 0.39 -21.56
C GLY A 19 -48.01 0.78 -20.51
N THR A 20 -47.76 2.07 -20.32
CA THR A 20 -46.84 2.61 -19.31
C THR A 20 -47.56 2.89 -17.99
N ALA A 21 -46.81 3.03 -16.91
CA ALA A 21 -47.31 3.47 -15.60
C ALA A 21 -46.45 4.62 -15.06
N PHE A 22 -46.37 5.73 -15.81
CA PHE A 22 -45.48 6.85 -15.49
C PHE A 22 -45.66 7.43 -14.08
N ASP A 23 -46.88 7.41 -13.56
CA ASP A 23 -47.20 7.87 -12.20
C ASP A 23 -46.58 7.02 -11.08
N ASN A 24 -46.20 5.77 -11.39
CA ASN A 24 -45.52 4.86 -10.47
C ASN A 24 -44.02 4.71 -10.81
N GLU A 25 -43.64 4.93 -12.06
CA GLU A 25 -42.29 4.68 -12.58
C GLU A 25 -41.42 5.95 -12.66
N LEU A 26 -42.04 7.14 -12.64
CA LEU A 26 -41.36 8.42 -12.80
C LEU A 26 -41.85 9.44 -11.77
N LYS A 27 -40.94 10.35 -11.40
CA LYS A 27 -41.26 11.60 -10.71
C LYS A 27 -40.69 12.79 -11.47
N ALA A 28 -41.20 13.98 -11.18
CA ALA A 28 -40.64 15.21 -11.72
C ALA A 28 -39.14 15.32 -11.39
N GLY A 29 -38.33 15.66 -12.40
CA GLY A 29 -36.87 15.73 -12.32
C GLY A 29 -36.14 14.43 -12.68
N ASP A 30 -36.84 13.31 -12.84
CA ASP A 30 -36.25 12.11 -13.42
C ASP A 30 -35.98 12.29 -14.93
N MET A 31 -35.22 11.36 -15.52
CA MET A 31 -34.99 11.34 -16.96
C MET A 31 -35.62 10.13 -17.63
N ILE A 32 -36.20 10.34 -18.81
CA ILE A 32 -36.57 9.29 -19.74
C ILE A 32 -35.42 9.14 -20.74
N VAL A 33 -34.93 7.93 -20.95
CA VAL A 33 -33.93 7.60 -21.96
C VAL A 33 -34.56 6.73 -23.03
N SER A 34 -34.42 7.12 -24.30
CA SER A 34 -34.92 6.36 -25.45
C SER A 34 -33.99 6.49 -26.64
N VAL A 35 -33.93 5.46 -27.48
CA VAL A 35 -33.13 5.47 -28.72
C VAL A 35 -34.08 5.61 -29.91
N VAL A 36 -33.94 6.70 -30.66
CA VAL A 36 -34.74 6.98 -31.86
C VAL A 36 -33.81 7.19 -33.03
N GLY A 37 -33.98 6.42 -34.11
CA GLY A 37 -33.13 6.53 -35.30
C GLY A 37 -31.63 6.26 -35.04
N GLY A 38 -31.30 5.47 -34.01
CA GLY A 38 -29.91 5.19 -33.60
C GLY A 38 -29.29 6.26 -32.69
N VAL A 39 -30.00 7.34 -32.37
CA VAL A 39 -29.54 8.40 -31.46
C VAL A 39 -30.19 8.21 -30.09
N THR A 40 -29.38 8.28 -29.03
CA THR A 40 -29.87 8.23 -27.65
C THR A 40 -30.31 9.62 -27.20
N TYR A 41 -31.56 9.72 -26.75
CA TYR A 41 -32.13 10.95 -26.20
C TYR A 41 -32.33 10.81 -24.69
N THR A 42 -31.75 11.74 -23.94
CA THR A 42 -31.97 11.94 -22.50
C THR A 42 -32.95 13.09 -22.31
N LEU A 43 -34.14 12.76 -21.83
CA LEU A 43 -35.30 13.64 -21.81
C LEU A 43 -35.72 13.92 -20.36
N PRO A 44 -35.36 15.09 -19.79
CA PRO A 44 -35.72 15.44 -18.42
C PRO A 44 -37.23 15.65 -18.27
N VAL A 45 -37.84 14.98 -17.30
CA VAL A 45 -39.27 15.07 -17.00
C VAL A 45 -39.52 16.30 -16.14
N LYS A 46 -40.40 17.19 -16.61
CA LYS A 46 -40.90 18.35 -15.86
C LYS A 46 -42.04 17.95 -14.93
N SER A 47 -43.01 17.18 -15.44
CA SER A 47 -44.15 16.67 -14.67
C SER A 47 -44.60 15.32 -15.22
N VAL A 48 -45.21 14.51 -14.35
CA VAL A 48 -45.99 13.35 -14.74
C VAL A 48 -47.45 13.75 -14.62
N ASP A 49 -48.15 13.77 -15.75
CA ASP A 49 -49.52 14.27 -15.83
C ASP A 49 -50.55 13.13 -15.63
N SER A 50 -50.19 11.90 -16.02
CA SER A 50 -50.93 10.66 -15.77
C SER A 50 -50.05 9.42 -16.02
N ALA A 51 -50.57 8.22 -15.76
CA ALA A 51 -49.91 6.93 -16.06
C ALA A 51 -49.38 6.81 -17.52
N THR A 52 -49.98 7.53 -18.46
CA THR A 52 -49.65 7.48 -19.89
C THR A 52 -49.25 8.84 -20.47
N LYS A 53 -49.02 9.86 -19.64
CA LYS A 53 -48.61 11.17 -20.11
C LYS A 53 -47.60 11.82 -19.18
N ALA A 54 -46.45 12.20 -19.72
CA ALA A 54 -45.46 13.01 -19.04
C ALA A 54 -45.12 14.24 -19.88
N THR A 55 -44.74 15.32 -19.22
CA THR A 55 -44.30 16.56 -19.85
C THR A 55 -42.81 16.77 -19.58
N LEU A 56 -42.04 17.09 -20.61
CA LEU A 56 -40.60 17.33 -20.57
C LEU A 56 -40.27 18.79 -20.23
N ILE A 57 -39.04 19.03 -19.78
CA ILE A 57 -38.54 20.40 -19.53
C ILE A 57 -38.36 21.15 -20.85
N LYS A 58 -37.79 20.48 -21.86
CA LYS A 58 -37.59 21.01 -23.22
C LYS A 58 -38.41 20.17 -24.19
N ALA A 59 -38.96 20.80 -25.22
CA ALA A 59 -39.57 20.08 -26.32
C ALA A 59 -38.55 19.12 -26.97
N TYR A 60 -39.02 17.92 -27.29
CA TYR A 60 -38.23 16.91 -27.97
C TYR A 60 -37.87 17.37 -29.39
N ASP A 61 -36.58 17.37 -29.72
CA ASP A 61 -36.03 17.88 -30.97
C ASP A 61 -35.65 16.78 -31.98
N GLY A 62 -35.86 15.51 -31.63
CA GLY A 62 -35.60 14.38 -32.51
C GLY A 62 -36.75 14.01 -33.45
N PRO A 63 -36.59 12.97 -34.30
CA PRO A 63 -37.62 12.49 -35.21
C PRO A 63 -38.85 11.96 -34.45
N THR A 64 -40.05 12.21 -34.98
CA THR A 64 -41.28 11.62 -34.43
C THR A 64 -41.22 10.10 -34.53
N GLN A 65 -41.40 9.42 -33.41
CA GLN A 65 -41.36 7.96 -33.31
C GLN A 65 -42.42 7.49 -32.32
N ALA A 66 -43.28 6.56 -32.78
CA ALA A 66 -44.19 5.83 -31.91
C ALA A 66 -43.60 4.47 -31.54
N GLY A 67 -44.04 3.92 -30.40
CA GLY A 67 -43.63 2.59 -29.96
C GLY A 67 -42.16 2.47 -29.54
N ALA A 68 -41.53 3.59 -29.17
CA ALA A 68 -40.13 3.58 -28.77
C ALA A 68 -39.96 2.90 -27.40
N ALA A 69 -38.94 2.05 -27.29
CA ALA A 69 -38.50 1.52 -26.01
C ALA A 69 -37.90 2.65 -25.16
N TRP A 70 -38.04 2.54 -23.83
CA TRP A 70 -37.60 3.59 -22.93
C TRP A 70 -37.09 3.04 -21.61
N SER A 71 -36.42 3.88 -20.84
CA SER A 71 -35.97 3.58 -19.48
C SER A 71 -36.06 4.83 -18.62
N ALA A 72 -36.47 4.64 -17.36
CA ALA A 72 -36.47 5.68 -16.34
C ALA A 72 -35.10 5.73 -15.65
N VAL A 73 -34.55 6.94 -15.50
CA VAL A 73 -33.36 7.20 -14.69
C VAL A 73 -33.76 8.13 -13.55
N PRO A 74 -33.89 7.62 -12.32
CA PRO A 74 -34.24 8.43 -11.17
C PRO A 74 -33.19 9.49 -10.88
N ARG A 75 -33.62 10.70 -10.50
CA ARG A 75 -32.71 11.79 -10.12
C ARG A 75 -31.81 11.41 -8.94
N GLU A 76 -32.34 10.64 -8.00
CA GLU A 76 -31.60 10.14 -6.85
C GLU A 76 -30.42 9.26 -7.28
N THR A 77 -30.60 8.41 -8.29
CA THR A 77 -29.53 7.57 -8.83
C THR A 77 -28.41 8.42 -9.42
N LEU A 78 -28.74 9.49 -10.16
CA LEU A 78 -27.75 10.41 -10.71
C LEU A 78 -26.95 11.11 -9.60
N ASN A 79 -27.65 11.63 -8.60
CA ASN A 79 -27.02 12.29 -7.47
C ASN A 79 -26.16 11.33 -6.65
N ALA A 80 -26.63 10.07 -6.48
CA ALA A 80 -25.90 9.03 -5.77
C ALA A 80 -24.59 8.68 -6.48
N ILE A 81 -24.58 8.57 -7.82
CA ILE A 81 -23.35 8.32 -8.59
C ILE A 81 -22.34 9.46 -8.37
N THR A 82 -22.77 10.72 -8.44
CA THR A 82 -21.88 11.86 -8.17
C THR A 82 -21.35 11.84 -6.73
N ALA A 83 -22.21 11.52 -5.75
CA ALA A 83 -21.81 11.41 -4.35
C ALA A 83 -20.84 10.25 -4.10
N GLN A 84 -21.06 9.10 -4.73
CA GLN A 84 -20.17 7.94 -4.66
C GLN A 84 -18.80 8.28 -5.25
N LEU A 85 -18.76 8.89 -6.44
CA LEU A 85 -17.49 9.33 -7.05
C LEU A 85 -16.73 10.31 -6.16
N ALA A 86 -17.43 11.26 -5.54
CA ALA A 86 -16.83 12.18 -4.58
C ALA A 86 -16.28 11.45 -3.34
N ALA A 87 -17.02 10.47 -2.81
CA ALA A 87 -16.60 9.66 -1.67
C ALA A 87 -15.38 8.80 -1.99
N GLU A 88 -15.34 8.17 -3.16
CA GLU A 88 -14.20 7.38 -3.65
C GLU A 88 -12.96 8.26 -3.85
N THR A 89 -13.14 9.44 -4.43
CA THR A 89 -12.05 10.43 -4.59
C THR A 89 -11.51 10.86 -3.23
N ALA A 90 -12.38 11.16 -2.27
CA ALA A 90 -11.98 11.53 -0.92
C ALA A 90 -11.26 10.37 -0.19
N LYS A 91 -11.69 9.12 -0.40
CA LYS A 91 -11.00 7.93 0.12
C LYS A 91 -9.60 7.79 -0.48
N ALA A 92 -9.45 7.95 -1.79
CA ALA A 92 -8.16 7.90 -2.48
C ALA A 92 -7.21 9.00 -1.98
N LEU A 93 -7.71 10.24 -1.84
CA LEU A 93 -6.92 11.36 -1.29
C LEU A 93 -6.49 11.11 0.16
N ARG A 94 -7.35 10.53 0.99
CA ARG A 94 -6.99 10.15 2.36
C ARG A 94 -5.90 9.07 2.37
N GLY A 95 -6.01 8.06 1.51
CA GLY A 95 -4.99 7.04 1.33
C GLY A 95 -3.64 7.63 0.95
N MET A 96 -3.61 8.52 -0.05
CA MET A 96 -2.37 9.21 -0.46
C MET A 96 -1.76 10.05 0.66
N ASN A 97 -2.58 10.72 1.46
CA ASN A 97 -2.10 11.47 2.62
C ASN A 97 -1.50 10.55 3.69
N TYR A 98 -2.10 9.38 3.94
CA TYR A 98 -1.51 8.38 4.82
C TYR A 98 -0.19 7.84 4.25
N ASP A 99 -0.12 7.51 2.96
CA ASP A 99 1.14 7.08 2.34
C ASP A 99 2.23 8.13 2.53
N LYS A 100 1.93 9.41 2.30
CA LYS A 100 2.89 10.50 2.54
C LYS A 100 3.40 10.51 3.99
N GLN A 101 2.50 10.38 4.96
CA GLN A 101 2.86 10.34 6.39
C GLN A 101 3.65 9.08 6.73
N ASN A 102 3.23 7.92 6.23
CA ASN A 102 3.89 6.63 6.42
C ASN A 102 5.33 6.69 5.88
N TRP A 103 5.53 7.19 4.65
CA TRP A 103 6.86 7.35 4.07
C TRP A 103 7.74 8.31 4.86
N GLN A 104 7.19 9.43 5.33
CA GLN A 104 7.94 10.34 6.21
C GLN A 104 8.42 9.63 7.48
N GLN A 105 7.56 8.83 8.12
CA GLN A 105 7.93 8.08 9.31
C GLN A 105 9.01 7.03 9.00
N ILE A 106 8.83 6.21 7.97
CA ILE A 106 9.77 5.15 7.59
C ILE A 106 11.18 5.70 7.34
N PHE A 107 11.30 6.87 6.71
CA PHE A 107 12.60 7.43 6.34
C PHE A 107 13.25 8.29 7.44
N SER A 108 12.51 8.81 8.41
CA SER A 108 13.05 9.79 9.37
C SER A 108 12.94 9.40 10.83
N ALA A 109 11.99 8.54 11.21
CA ALA A 109 11.81 8.17 12.61
C ALA A 109 12.90 7.20 13.10
N PRO A 110 13.36 7.31 14.36
CA PRO A 110 14.20 6.30 14.99
C PRO A 110 13.35 5.10 15.43
N GLY A 111 13.91 3.89 15.41
CA GLY A 111 13.24 2.70 15.96
C GLY A 111 12.19 2.12 15.00
N GLU A 112 10.93 2.14 15.43
CA GLU A 112 9.80 1.60 14.67
C GLU A 112 8.84 2.72 14.26
N ALA A 113 8.11 2.49 13.16
CA ALA A 113 7.04 3.36 12.68
C ALA A 113 5.74 2.55 12.53
N THR A 114 4.62 3.20 12.84
CA THR A 114 3.28 2.65 12.59
C THR A 114 2.76 3.20 11.27
N ILE A 115 2.59 2.30 10.33
CA ILE A 115 2.04 2.53 9.00
C ILE A 115 0.53 2.37 9.09
N ARG A 116 -0.20 3.38 8.63
CA ARG A 116 -1.67 3.34 8.56
C ARG A 116 -2.11 3.14 7.11
N LEU A 117 -2.88 2.09 6.85
CA LEU A 117 -3.37 1.79 5.50
C LEU A 117 -4.66 2.56 5.18
N PRO A 118 -5.01 2.70 3.88
CA PRO A 118 -6.24 3.36 3.45
C PRO A 118 -7.54 2.73 3.97
N ASP A 119 -7.50 1.45 4.39
CA ASP A 119 -8.63 0.74 5.01
C ASP A 119 -8.72 0.97 6.53
N GLY A 120 -7.77 1.71 7.11
CA GLY A 120 -7.71 2.02 8.53
C GLY A 120 -6.96 0.97 9.37
N SER A 121 -6.49 -0.12 8.76
CA SER A 121 -5.60 -1.07 9.44
C SER A 121 -4.24 -0.43 9.69
N GLU A 122 -3.54 -0.96 10.69
CA GLU A 122 -2.23 -0.46 11.12
C GLU A 122 -1.23 -1.61 11.14
N PHE A 123 0.00 -1.29 10.74
CA PHE A 123 1.15 -2.18 10.79
C PHE A 123 2.32 -1.45 11.42
N THR A 124 2.96 -2.04 12.44
CA THR A 124 4.15 -1.47 13.06
C THR A 124 5.39 -2.27 12.65
N GLY A 125 6.44 -1.57 12.26
CA GLY A 125 7.70 -2.21 11.88
C GLY A 125 8.91 -1.26 11.94
N PRO A 126 10.13 -1.79 11.75
CA PRO A 126 11.36 -1.03 11.85
C PRO A 126 11.48 0.04 10.75
N THR A 127 12.07 1.19 11.11
CA THR A 127 12.37 2.28 10.18
C THR A 127 13.69 2.07 9.43
N TRP A 128 13.92 2.84 8.37
CA TRP A 128 15.16 2.78 7.59
C TRP A 128 16.42 3.00 8.45
N ASN A 129 16.33 3.94 9.40
CA ASN A 129 17.42 4.22 10.33
C ASN A 129 17.76 2.98 11.18
N SER A 130 16.75 2.27 11.67
CA SER A 130 16.95 1.04 12.44
C SER A 130 17.61 -0.07 11.62
N PHE A 131 17.27 -0.20 10.34
CA PHE A 131 17.98 -1.12 9.44
C PHE A 131 19.44 -0.72 9.26
N THR A 132 19.73 0.56 9.06
CA THR A 132 21.11 1.05 8.89
C THR A 132 21.94 0.84 10.16
N THR A 133 21.38 1.14 11.34
CA THR A 133 22.04 0.86 12.62
C THR A 133 22.32 -0.63 12.81
N ALA A 134 21.36 -1.50 12.53
CA ALA A 134 21.55 -2.94 12.65
C ALA A 134 22.61 -3.48 11.68
N LEU A 135 22.69 -2.93 10.46
CA LEU A 135 23.72 -3.29 9.48
C LEU A 135 25.11 -2.84 9.93
N ASN A 136 25.25 -1.62 10.43
CA ASN A 136 26.53 -1.11 10.93
C ASN A 136 27.03 -1.95 12.11
N LEU A 137 26.16 -2.30 13.06
CA LEU A 137 26.51 -3.17 14.18
C LEU A 137 26.98 -4.56 13.73
N LYS A 138 26.38 -5.12 12.66
CA LYS A 138 26.84 -6.39 12.07
C LYS A 138 28.18 -6.25 11.36
N ALA A 139 28.41 -5.14 10.66
CA ALA A 139 29.69 -4.85 10.00
C ALA A 139 30.83 -4.68 11.02
N GLU A 140 30.53 -4.11 12.20
CA GLU A 140 31.48 -3.92 13.30
C GLU A 140 31.76 -5.21 14.11
N GLN A 141 30.92 -6.24 13.99
CA GLN A 141 31.04 -7.46 14.82
C GLN A 141 32.25 -8.36 14.50
N LYS A 142 33.10 -7.97 13.55
CA LYS A 142 34.53 -8.27 13.46
C LYS A 142 35.04 -7.73 12.13
N THR A 143 35.95 -6.78 12.13
CA THR A 143 36.59 -6.37 10.88
C THR A 143 37.47 -7.51 10.34
N VAL A 144 37.70 -7.57 9.03
CA VAL A 144 38.65 -8.52 8.42
C VAL A 144 40.03 -8.41 9.08
N ASP A 145 40.37 -7.22 9.56
CA ASP A 145 41.60 -6.91 10.29
C ASP A 145 41.62 -7.56 11.68
N ASP A 146 40.49 -7.58 12.41
CA ASP A 146 40.38 -8.29 13.70
C ASP A 146 40.46 -9.81 13.55
N LEU A 147 39.93 -10.37 12.45
CA LEU A 147 40.12 -11.80 12.13
C LEU A 147 41.58 -12.09 11.81
N SER A 148 42.24 -11.22 11.05
CA SER A 148 43.64 -11.41 10.66
C SER A 148 44.57 -11.36 11.87
N ALA A 149 44.36 -10.41 12.78
CA ALA A 149 45.12 -10.32 14.03
C ALA A 149 44.94 -11.53 14.96
N GLU A 150 43.78 -12.17 14.95
CA GLU A 150 43.52 -13.39 15.74
C GLU A 150 44.12 -14.64 15.08
N VAL A 151 44.17 -14.69 13.74
CA VAL A 151 44.85 -15.75 12.99
C VAL A 151 46.36 -15.68 13.22
N ASP A 152 46.96 -14.48 13.18
CA ASP A 152 48.40 -14.29 13.41
C ASP A 152 48.83 -14.74 14.82
N LYS A 153 48.02 -14.44 15.84
CA LYS A 153 48.26 -14.90 17.22
C LYS A 153 48.20 -16.43 17.35
N LYS A 154 47.35 -17.11 16.58
CA LYS A 154 47.28 -18.58 16.56
C LYS A 154 48.45 -19.21 15.81
N ALA A 155 48.94 -18.57 14.75
CA ALA A 155 50.10 -19.05 14.00
C ALA A 155 51.42 -18.98 14.81
N ASP A 156 51.56 -17.97 15.67
CA ASP A 156 52.73 -17.82 16.55
C ASP A 156 52.73 -18.83 17.72
N ALA A 157 51.55 -19.25 18.19
CA ALA A 157 51.42 -20.23 19.27
C ALA A 157 51.74 -21.68 18.85
N ASP A 158 51.52 -22.04 17.58
CA ASP A 158 51.65 -23.42 17.08
C ASP A 158 53.00 -23.73 16.41
N SER A 159 53.88 -22.73 16.21
CA SER A 159 55.12 -22.89 15.43
C SER A 159 56.42 -22.97 16.23
N VAL A 160 56.37 -22.94 17.56
CA VAL A 160 57.60 -22.91 18.38
C VAL A 160 58.02 -24.32 18.82
N VAL A 161 58.56 -25.11 17.89
CA VAL A 161 59.56 -26.14 18.27
C VAL A 161 60.87 -25.39 18.53
N LYS A 162 61.30 -25.29 19.79
CA LYS A 162 62.54 -24.58 20.12
C LYS A 162 63.75 -25.45 19.76
N ARG A 163 64.84 -24.82 19.31
CA ARG A 163 66.14 -25.51 19.16
C ARG A 163 66.54 -26.10 20.51
N GLY A 164 66.38 -27.42 20.67
CA GLY A 164 66.59 -28.15 21.93
C GLY A 164 65.58 -29.28 22.17
N ASP A 165 64.39 -29.21 21.58
CA ASP A 165 63.30 -30.18 21.86
C ASP A 165 63.52 -31.58 21.26
N TYR A 166 64.54 -31.78 20.42
CA TYR A 166 64.92 -33.10 19.89
C TYR A 166 65.98 -33.84 20.73
N GLY A 167 66.34 -33.34 21.92
CA GLY A 167 67.13 -34.11 22.89
C GLY A 167 68.55 -34.48 22.46
N LEU A 168 69.19 -33.72 21.57
CA LEU A 168 70.56 -33.98 21.09
C LEU A 168 71.39 -32.67 21.15
N GLY A 169 72.14 -32.46 22.23
CA GLY A 169 73.00 -31.27 22.37
C GLY A 169 73.73 -31.07 23.70
N LEU A 170 74.75 -31.91 23.93
CA LEU A 170 76.00 -31.69 24.68
C LEU A 170 75.96 -31.00 26.08
N SER A 171 76.16 -31.82 27.11
CA SER A 171 76.63 -31.40 28.44
C SER A 171 77.99 -30.71 28.34
N SER A 172 78.06 -29.43 28.71
CA SER A 172 79.32 -28.74 28.96
C SER A 172 79.27 -28.03 30.32
N GLY A 173 80.20 -28.41 31.21
CA GLY A 173 80.65 -27.59 32.33
C GLY A 173 79.98 -27.85 33.67
N GLY A 174 80.42 -28.89 34.39
CA GLY A 174 80.28 -28.93 35.85
C GLY A 174 81.19 -27.88 36.48
N GLU A 175 80.60 -26.84 37.07
CA GLU A 175 81.35 -25.79 37.77
C GLU A 175 81.81 -26.28 39.16
N ASN A 176 83.08 -25.97 39.46
CA ASN A 176 83.75 -26.16 40.75
C ASN A 176 82.99 -25.50 41.90
N ILE A 177 82.47 -26.29 42.84
CA ILE A 177 82.05 -25.80 44.16
C ILE A 177 83.15 -26.16 45.17
N LEU A 178 84.22 -25.37 45.18
CA LEU A 178 85.20 -25.38 46.26
C LEU A 178 84.79 -24.39 47.34
N ASN A 179 84.88 -24.85 48.59
CA ASN A 179 85.09 -24.08 49.83
C ASN A 179 83.86 -23.71 50.68
N LYS A 180 83.42 -24.64 51.53
CA LYS A 180 82.94 -24.35 52.89
C LYS A 180 83.70 -25.23 53.88
N GLN A 181 84.85 -24.73 54.36
CA GLN A 181 85.54 -25.26 55.55
C GLN A 181 85.09 -24.52 56.83
N SER A 182 85.36 -25.18 57.96
CA SER A 182 85.10 -24.83 59.38
C SER A 182 83.69 -25.14 59.87
N GLY A 183 83.42 -26.10 60.76
CA GLY A 183 84.27 -26.85 61.68
C GLY A 183 83.73 -26.67 63.10
N TYR A 184 83.24 -27.75 63.73
CA TYR A 184 83.37 -27.96 65.17
C TYR A 184 83.04 -29.41 65.56
N VAL A 185 83.73 -29.87 66.59
CA VAL A 185 84.02 -31.25 66.99
C VAL A 185 83.19 -31.64 68.22
N ALA A 186 82.94 -32.95 68.39
CA ALA A 186 83.07 -33.75 69.62
C ALA A 186 81.88 -34.68 69.92
N GLY A 187 82.22 -35.94 70.20
CA GLY A 187 81.34 -37.03 70.59
C GLY A 187 81.94 -38.37 70.17
#